data_AF-A0A8H7FTI0-F1
#
_entry.id   AF-A0A8H7FTI0-F1
#
_cell.length_a   1.000
_cell.length_b   1.000
_cell.length_c   1.000
_cell.angle_alpha   90.00
_cell.angle_beta   90.00
_cell.angle_gamma   90.00
#
_symmetry.space_group_name_H-M   'P 1'
#
loop_
_entity.id
_entity.type
_entity.pdbx_description
1 polymer ?
#
loop_
_entity_poly.entity_id
_entity_poly.type
_entity_poly.pdbx_seq_one_letter_code
_entity_poly.pdbx_strand_id
1 'polypeptide(L)'
;MAAPEVLSWTNRDPRESQLYGPGGVTYRFQTLVDQNNMSTTTLFRALRKGKEERVARLEWGPGGALGRAQIGKNTVSMSDLVQRDPRAHGGRVFAAPDGLMYRWIPSPSSHDTL
;
A
#
# COMPACT_ATOMS: atom_id res chain seq x y z
N MET A 1 -7.57 24.17 -7.09
CA MET A 1 -7.26 22.95 -6.31
C MET A 1 -7.75 21.77 -7.15
N ALA A 2 -6.91 20.79 -7.45
CA ALA A 2 -7.37 19.61 -8.19
C ALA A 2 -8.34 18.79 -7.32
N ALA A 3 -9.36 18.19 -7.92
CA ALA A 3 -10.24 17.27 -7.21
C ALA A 3 -9.41 16.06 -6.71
N PRO A 4 -9.72 15.51 -5.53
CA PRO A 4 -9.04 14.32 -5.04
C PRO A 4 -9.27 13.16 -6.01
N GLU A 5 -8.20 12.46 -6.38
CA GLU A 5 -8.31 11.24 -7.17
C GLU A 5 -8.87 10.13 -6.27
N VAL A 6 -9.98 9.54 -6.70
CA VAL A 6 -10.60 8.39 -6.02
C VAL A 6 -10.21 7.12 -6.76
N LEU A 7 -9.59 6.19 -6.03
CA LEU A 7 -9.24 4.86 -6.52
C LEU A 7 -10.15 3.81 -5.87
N SER A 8 -10.50 2.79 -6.65
CA SER A 8 -11.34 1.67 -6.25
C SER A 8 -10.55 0.36 -6.24
N TRP A 9 -10.88 -0.51 -5.29
CA TRP A 9 -10.29 -1.85 -5.16
C TRP A 9 -11.11 -2.90 -5.93
N THR A 10 -10.45 -3.92 -6.46
CA THR A 10 -11.14 -5.04 -7.16
C THR A 10 -11.41 -6.26 -6.29
N ASN A 11 -10.78 -6.39 -5.11
CA ASN A 11 -10.93 -7.54 -4.22
C ASN A 11 -11.10 -7.06 -2.76
N ARG A 12 -11.74 -7.89 -1.93
CA ARG A 12 -11.79 -7.68 -0.48
C ARG A 12 -10.43 -7.87 0.17
N ASP A 13 -9.59 -8.77 -0.35
CA ASP A 13 -8.18 -8.83 0.05
C ASP A 13 -7.39 -7.76 -0.74
N PRO A 14 -6.88 -6.71 -0.08
CA PRO A 14 -6.11 -5.66 -0.75
C PRO A 14 -4.83 -6.21 -1.40
N ARG A 15 -4.30 -7.33 -0.90
CA ARG A 15 -3.03 -7.93 -1.33
C ARG A 15 -3.12 -8.64 -2.68
N GLU A 16 -4.33 -8.92 -3.15
CA GLU A 16 -4.64 -9.52 -4.45
C GLU A 16 -5.43 -8.56 -5.35
N SER A 17 -5.58 -7.30 -4.91
CA SER A 17 -6.39 -6.32 -5.62
C SER A 17 -5.64 -5.61 -6.73
N GLN A 18 -6.41 -5.04 -7.65
CA GLN A 18 -6.01 -3.91 -8.48
C GLN A 18 -6.66 -2.64 -7.94
N LEU A 19 -5.94 -1.53 -8.03
CA LEU A 19 -6.47 -0.19 -7.83
C LEU A 19 -6.72 0.44 -9.19
N TYR A 20 -7.93 0.91 -9.41
CA TYR A 20 -8.32 1.56 -10.66
C TYR A 20 -9.06 2.86 -10.38
N GLY A 21 -8.86 3.83 -11.26
CA GLY A 21 -9.58 5.10 -11.29
C GLY A 21 -10.31 5.29 -12.62
N PRO A 22 -10.80 6.52 -12.91
CA PRO A 22 -11.45 6.83 -14.17
C PRO A 22 -10.60 6.54 -15.42
N GLY A 23 -9.27 6.57 -15.28
CA GLY A 23 -8.31 6.26 -16.34
C GLY A 23 -7.95 4.78 -16.51
N GLY A 24 -8.57 3.87 -15.75
CA GLY A 24 -8.25 2.44 -15.74
C GLY A 24 -7.38 2.01 -14.55
N VAL A 25 -6.68 0.89 -14.69
CA VAL A 25 -5.85 0.31 -13.61
C VAL A 25 -4.61 1.17 -13.39
N THR A 26 -4.43 1.64 -12.16
CA THR A 26 -3.28 2.46 -11.73
C THR A 26 -2.25 1.60 -11.02
N TYR A 27 -2.69 0.71 -10.13
CA TYR A 27 -1.81 -0.20 -9.40
C TYR A 27 -2.33 -1.63 -9.37
N ARG A 28 -1.42 -2.58 -9.20
CA ARG A 28 -1.75 -4.00 -9.01
C ARG A 28 -0.89 -4.58 -7.91
N PHE A 29 -1.55 -5.29 -7.00
CA PHE A 29 -0.91 -6.02 -5.91
C PHE A 29 -0.78 -7.48 -6.33
N GLN A 30 0.37 -8.08 -6.00
CA GLN A 30 0.61 -9.50 -6.21
C GLN A 30 1.29 -10.07 -4.99
N THR A 31 0.64 -11.04 -4.34
CA THR A 31 1.20 -11.69 -3.16
C THR A 31 1.59 -13.12 -3.48
N LEU A 32 2.80 -13.47 -3.04
CA LEU A 32 3.33 -14.83 -3.11
C LEU A 32 3.64 -15.28 -1.69
N VAL A 33 3.25 -16.51 -1.36
CA VAL A 33 3.57 -17.14 -0.08
C VAL A 33 4.58 -18.24 -0.37
N ASP A 34 5.70 -18.23 0.37
CA ASP A 34 6.74 -19.25 0.23
C ASP A 34 6.48 -20.48 1.11
N GLN A 35 7.37 -21.47 1.04
CA GLN A 35 7.27 -22.71 1.81
C GLN A 35 7.40 -22.50 3.33
N ASN A 36 7.93 -21.36 3.77
CA ASN A 36 8.11 -20.99 5.17
C ASN A 36 6.94 -20.13 5.70
N ASN A 37 5.83 -20.04 4.95
CA ASN A 37 4.68 -19.17 5.22
C ASN A 37 5.06 -17.67 5.31
N MET A 38 6.18 -17.27 4.70
CA MET A 38 6.50 -15.87 4.52
C MET A 38 5.79 -15.35 3.28
N SER A 39 5.13 -14.21 3.41
CA SER A 39 4.42 -13.59 2.29
C SER A 39 5.23 -12.43 1.74
N THR A 40 5.29 -12.30 0.43
CA THR A 40 5.81 -11.11 -0.26
C THR A 40 4.70 -10.52 -1.10
N THR A 41 4.30 -9.28 -0.80
CA THR A 41 3.38 -8.50 -1.64
C THR A 41 4.17 -7.52 -2.49
N THR A 42 4.09 -7.65 -3.81
CA THR A 42 4.71 -6.74 -4.76
C THR A 42 3.68 -5.78 -5.32
N LEU A 43 4.00 -4.49 -5.32
CA LEU A 43 3.17 -3.44 -5.90
C LEU A 43 3.71 -3.03 -7.26
N PHE A 44 2.86 -3.14 -8.27
CA PHE A 44 3.12 -2.70 -9.64
C PHE A 44 2.32 -1.44 -9.95
N ARG A 45 2.95 -0.49 -10.63
CA ARG A 45 2.30 0.71 -11.19
C ARG A 45 2.16 0.54 -12.70
N ALA A 46 0.97 0.77 -13.22
CA ALA A 46 0.74 0.79 -14.66
C ALA A 46 1.40 2.04 -15.27
N LEU A 47 2.19 1.86 -16.34
CA LEU A 47 2.78 2.97 -17.10
C LEU A 47 2.02 3.21 -18.41
N ARG A 48 1.60 2.11 -19.05
CA ARG A 48 0.75 2.07 -20.24
C ARG A 48 0.21 0.65 -20.39
N LYS A 49 -0.71 0.42 -21.33
CA LYS A 49 -1.28 -0.90 -21.59
C LYS A 49 -0.19 -1.97 -21.74
N GLY A 50 -0.26 -3.01 -20.90
CA GLY A 50 0.67 -4.13 -20.90
C GLY A 50 2.08 -3.84 -20.37
N LYS A 51 2.35 -2.63 -19.86
CA LYS A 51 3.64 -2.27 -19.26
C LYS A 51 3.43 -1.75 -17.83
N GLU A 52 4.02 -2.46 -16.89
CA GLU A 52 4.00 -2.13 -15.49
C GLU A 52 5.42 -2.01 -14.94
N GLU A 53 5.57 -1.26 -13.85
CA GLU A 53 6.83 -1.10 -13.12
C GLU A 53 6.62 -1.53 -11.68
N ARG A 54 7.57 -2.30 -11.13
CA ARG A 54 7.59 -2.60 -9.69
C ARG A 54 8.00 -1.35 -8.92
N VAL A 55 7.08 -0.81 -8.12
CA VAL A 55 7.31 0.41 -7.34
C VAL A 55 7.55 0.14 -5.86
N ALA A 56 7.02 -0.97 -5.33
CA ALA A 56 7.30 -1.39 -3.97
C ALA A 56 7.25 -2.92 -3.81
N ARG A 57 7.87 -3.41 -2.74
CA ARG A 57 7.81 -4.79 -2.28
C ARG A 57 7.69 -4.80 -0.77
N LEU A 58 6.73 -5.57 -0.26
CA LEU A 58 6.41 -5.71 1.15
C LEU A 58 6.69 -7.16 1.55
N GLU A 59 7.63 -7.36 2.46
CA GLU A 59 7.99 -8.66 3.01
C GLU A 59 7.37 -8.82 4.39
N TRP A 60 6.47 -9.80 4.52
CA TRP A 60 5.76 -10.12 5.74
C TRP A 60 6.41 -11.32 6.42
N GLY A 61 6.52 -11.27 7.74
CA GLY A 61 6.91 -12.43 8.53
C GLY A 61 5.83 -13.52 8.53
N PRO A 62 6.14 -14.69 9.10
CA PRO A 62 5.19 -15.79 9.25
C PRO A 62 3.88 -15.31 9.90
N GLY A 63 2.74 -15.77 9.37
CA GLY A 63 1.42 -15.39 9.89
C GLY A 63 1.01 -13.93 9.65
N GLY A 64 1.69 -13.21 8.74
CA GLY A 64 1.36 -11.83 8.40
C GLY A 64 1.99 -10.77 9.31
N ALA A 65 3.01 -11.14 10.09
CA ALA A 65 3.75 -10.19 10.90
C ALA A 65 4.40 -9.09 10.03
N LEU A 66 4.49 -7.87 10.58
CA LEU A 66 5.15 -6.75 9.89
C LEU A 66 6.64 -7.05 9.72
N GLY A 67 7.12 -6.96 8.48
CA GLY A 67 8.54 -7.08 8.16
C GLY A 67 9.07 -5.79 7.54
N ARG A 68 9.62 -5.88 6.33
CA ARG A 68 10.30 -4.76 5.65
C ARG A 68 9.59 -4.39 4.37
N ALA A 69 9.54 -3.10 4.09
CA ALA A 69 9.09 -2.57 2.81
C ALA A 69 10.27 -2.00 2.04
N GLN A 70 10.41 -2.40 0.78
CA GLN A 70 11.28 -1.75 -0.19
C GLN A 70 10.41 -0.85 -1.07
N ILE A 71 10.63 0.47 -1.03
CA ILE A 71 9.87 1.46 -1.79
C ILE A 71 10.88 2.24 -2.64
N GLY A 72 10.81 2.06 -3.96
CA GLY A 72 11.87 2.51 -4.87
C GLY A 72 13.23 1.91 -4.47
N LYS A 73 14.17 2.77 -4.08
CA LYS A 73 15.52 2.37 -3.63
C LYS A 73 15.65 2.26 -2.10
N ASN A 74 14.63 2.67 -1.36
CA ASN A 74 14.69 2.75 0.09
C ASN A 74 14.11 1.50 0.72
N THR A 75 14.72 1.04 1.81
CA THR A 75 14.21 -0.06 2.61
C THR A 75 13.89 0.45 4.00
N VAL A 76 12.64 0.28 4.42
CA VAL A 76 12.10 0.75 5.71
C VAL A 76 11.44 -0.39 6.47
N SER A 77 11.36 -0.28 7.79
CA SER A 77 10.53 -1.20 8.57
C SER A 77 9.05 -0.87 8.31
N MET A 78 8.22 -1.89 8.13
CA MET A 78 6.77 -1.65 7.98
C MET A 78 6.17 -1.03 9.25
N SER A 79 6.75 -1.27 10.42
CA SER A 79 6.33 -0.62 11.68
C SER A 79 6.37 0.91 11.58
N ASP A 80 7.33 1.44 10.83
CA ASP A 80 7.54 2.88 10.68
C ASP A 80 6.55 3.49 9.68
N LEU A 81 5.98 2.66 8.80
CA LEU A 81 4.94 3.06 7.85
C LEU A 81 3.53 3.07 8.48
N VAL A 82 3.36 2.40 9.62
CA VAL A 82 2.05 2.25 10.29
C VAL A 82 2.06 2.81 11.72
N GLN A 83 2.88 3.82 11.98
CA GLN A 83 2.87 4.50 13.27
C GLN A 83 1.50 5.15 13.50
N ARG A 84 0.92 4.95 14.68
CA ARG A 84 -0.40 5.51 15.00
C ARG A 84 -0.31 7.03 15.09
N ASP A 85 -1.27 7.74 14.50
CA ASP A 85 -1.40 9.19 14.70
C ASP A 85 -2.04 9.46 16.07
N PRO A 86 -1.36 10.11 17.03
CA PRO A 86 -1.96 10.44 18.33
C PRO A 86 -3.07 11.48 18.23
N ARG A 87 -3.20 12.19 17.11
CA ARG A 87 -4.16 13.28 16.89
C ARG A 87 -5.41 12.83 16.12
N ALA A 88 -5.40 11.66 15.50
CA ALA A 88 -6.48 11.18 14.65
C ALA A 88 -6.77 9.70 14.93
N HIS A 89 -7.97 9.40 15.42
CA HIS A 89 -8.37 8.01 15.67
C HIS A 89 -8.37 7.21 14.36
N GLY A 90 -7.77 6.02 14.39
CA GLY A 90 -7.59 5.20 13.19
C GLY A 90 -6.50 5.71 12.23
N GLY A 91 -5.98 6.92 12.41
CA GLY A 91 -4.95 7.50 11.56
C GLY A 91 -3.59 6.81 11.69
N ARG A 92 -2.80 6.90 10.62
CA ARG A 92 -1.41 6.46 10.55
C ARG A 92 -0.54 7.59 10.01
N VAL A 93 0.67 7.73 10.53
CA VAL A 93 1.67 8.69 10.07
C VAL A 93 2.96 7.96 9.75
N PHE A 94 3.70 8.48 8.78
CA PHE A 94 5.03 7.96 8.44
C PHE A 94 5.87 9.04 7.75
N ALA A 95 7.19 8.97 7.93
CA ALA A 95 8.13 9.78 7.16
C ALA A 95 8.42 9.07 5.83
N ALA A 96 8.24 9.78 4.71
CA ALA A 96 8.61 9.26 3.41
C ALA A 96 10.06 9.64 3.06
N PRO A 97 10.67 8.96 2.07
CA PRO A 97 12.04 9.25 1.66
C PRO A 97 12.29 10.65 1.09
N ASP A 98 11.25 11.40 0.76
CA ASP A 98 11.33 12.81 0.34
C ASP A 98 11.51 13.77 1.54
N GLY A 99 11.55 13.25 2.76
CA GLY A 99 11.68 14.03 4.00
C GLY A 99 10.36 14.61 4.50
N LEU A 100 9.25 14.39 3.80
CA LEU A 100 7.93 14.85 4.22
C LEU A 100 7.25 13.80 5.11
N MET A 101 6.39 14.28 6.02
CA MET A 101 5.49 13.41 6.77
C MET A 101 4.17 13.23 6.02
N TYR A 102 3.82 11.98 5.80
CA TYR A 102 2.57 11.57 5.21
C TYR A 102 1.64 11.02 6.28
N ARG A 103 0.34 11.15 6.00
CA ARG A 103 -0.71 10.72 6.92
C ARG A 103 -1.81 10.03 6.15
N TRP A 104 -2.20 8.85 6.62
CA TRP A 104 -3.39 8.14 6.20
C TRP A 104 -4.45 8.26 7.30
N ILE A 105 -5.68 8.66 6.94
CA ILE A 105 -6.79 8.75 7.88
C ILE A 105 -8.01 8.10 7.20
N PRO A 106 -8.79 7.28 7.92
CA PRO A 106 -10.10 6.85 7.44
C PRO A 106 -10.95 8.06 7.05
N SER A 107 -11.68 7.95 5.93
CA SER A 107 -12.63 9.00 5.58
C SER A 107 -13.80 8.97 6.58
N PRO A 108 -14.27 10.13 7.06
CA PRO A 108 -15.47 10.17 7.90
C PRO A 108 -16.74 9.70 7.16
N SER A 109 -16.72 9.70 5.82
CA SER A 109 -17.84 9.28 4.97
C SER A 109 -17.65 7.92 4.29
N SER A 110 -16.48 7.27 4.45
CA SER A 110 -16.22 5.94 3.89
C SER A 110 -15.83 5.00 5.02
N HIS A 111 -16.60 3.93 5.19
CA HIS A 111 -16.25 2.88 6.12
C HIS A 111 -15.14 2.01 5.52
N ASP A 112 -14.05 1.81 6.28
CA ASP A 112 -13.10 0.73 5.98
C ASP A 112 -13.84 -0.60 6.12
N THR A 113 -14.05 -1.31 5.01
CA THR A 113 -14.54 -2.68 5.05
C THR A 113 -13.36 -3.60 5.32
N LEU A 114 -13.17 -3.99 6.57
CA LEU A 114 -12.29 -5.10 6.95
C LEU A 114 -12.88 -6.44 6.49
#